data_AF-A0A7Y5AR65-F1
#
_entry.id   AF-A0A7Y5AR65-F1
#
_cell.length_a   1.000
_cell.length_b   1.000
_cell.length_c   1.000
_cell.angle_alpha   90.00
_cell.angle_beta   90.00
_cell.angle_gamma   90.00
#
_symmetry.space_group_name_H-M   'P 1'
#
loop_
_entity.id
_entity.type
_entity.pdbx_description
1 polymer ?
#
loop_
_entity_poly.entity_id
_entity_poly.type
_entity_poly.pdbx_seq_one_letter_code
_entity_poly.pdbx_strand_id
1 'polypeptide(L)'
;MDNMGMLFHPGWNTTVQWKLPLKLKKDKMMKKLLISLLSVAALSSAANAATVTFYDVTQNVPPASNNFSIWAGAYNAYGYCYMKGFDDALTYTTSCGEDEMSFAEYKGGNKWSTRSSGSKNQCYPILDSVTCSIDSFDMRGDKNELQNQQ
;
A
#
# COMPACT_ATOMS: atom_id res chain seq x y z
N MET A 1 20.54 -45.18 -56.32
CA MET A 1 19.78 -43.93 -56.55
C MET A 1 20.36 -42.90 -55.60
N ASP A 2 21.46 -42.20 -55.90
CA ASP A 2 21.85 -41.53 -57.16
C ASP A 2 20.84 -40.42 -57.53
N ASN A 3 21.23 -39.19 -57.85
CA ASN A 3 22.53 -38.51 -57.74
C ASN A 3 22.37 -36.98 -57.96
N MET A 4 23.40 -36.18 -57.61
CA MET A 4 23.81 -34.84 -58.14
C MET A 4 22.75 -33.74 -58.42
N GLY A 5 22.99 -32.44 -58.17
CA GLY A 5 24.17 -31.74 -57.62
C GLY A 5 24.26 -30.28 -58.12
N MET A 6 25.26 -29.52 -57.63
CA MET A 6 25.82 -28.27 -58.22
C MET A 6 24.90 -27.00 -58.26
N LEU A 7 25.37 -25.74 -58.21
CA LEU A 7 26.57 -25.05 -57.64
C LEU A 7 26.32 -23.51 -57.71
N PHE A 8 27.32 -22.70 -57.31
CA PHE A 8 27.53 -21.25 -57.58
C PHE A 8 27.04 -20.18 -56.56
N HIS A 9 28.04 -19.49 -55.98
CA HIS A 9 28.05 -18.09 -55.48
C HIS A 9 28.43 -17.15 -56.67
N PRO A 10 28.51 -15.78 -56.58
CA PRO A 10 28.32 -14.81 -55.47
C PRO A 10 27.23 -13.74 -55.80
N GLY A 11 27.03 -12.55 -55.18
CA GLY A 11 27.60 -11.84 -54.00
C GLY A 11 27.59 -10.30 -54.18
N TRP A 12 28.61 -9.59 -53.68
CA TRP A 12 28.90 -8.14 -53.75
C TRP A 12 28.18 -7.17 -52.80
N ASN A 13 28.98 -6.18 -52.36
CA ASN A 13 28.80 -5.24 -51.25
C ASN A 13 28.94 -3.81 -51.79
N THR A 14 28.06 -2.87 -51.44
CA THR A 14 28.29 -1.43 -51.72
C THR A 14 27.73 -0.51 -50.63
N THR A 15 28.62 -0.12 -49.71
CA THR A 15 28.45 1.04 -48.83
C THR A 15 28.45 2.34 -49.64
N VAL A 16 27.38 3.14 -49.57
CA VAL A 16 27.36 4.49 -50.16
C VAL A 16 27.84 5.52 -49.14
N GLN A 17 29.07 6.00 -49.34
CA GLN A 17 29.68 7.08 -48.56
C GLN A 17 29.16 8.46 -49.01
N TRP A 18 28.39 9.15 -48.17
CA TRP A 18 28.09 10.57 -48.36
C TRP A 18 29.03 11.44 -47.54
N LYS A 19 30.01 12.03 -48.23
CA LYS A 19 31.06 12.87 -47.67
C LYS A 19 30.58 14.32 -47.53
N LEU A 20 30.17 14.73 -46.33
CA LEU A 20 29.91 16.15 -46.03
C LEU A 20 31.19 16.87 -45.59
N PRO A 21 31.51 18.06 -46.14
CA PRO A 21 32.75 18.78 -45.84
C PRO A 21 32.68 19.59 -44.54
N LEU A 22 33.69 19.41 -43.69
CA LEU A 22 33.99 20.31 -42.57
C LEU A 22 34.42 21.70 -43.08
N LYS A 23 33.67 22.73 -42.72
CA LYS A 23 34.10 24.14 -42.72
C LYS A 23 33.83 24.74 -41.34
N LEU A 24 34.77 24.57 -40.40
CA LEU A 24 34.79 25.41 -39.20
C LEU A 24 35.03 26.87 -39.63
N LYS A 25 34.07 27.75 -39.41
CA LYS A 25 34.28 29.19 -39.41
C LYS A 25 34.39 29.65 -37.96
N LYS A 26 35.48 30.33 -37.63
CA LYS A 26 35.93 30.59 -36.26
C LYS A 26 35.80 32.08 -35.94
N ASP A 27 34.59 32.50 -35.58
CA ASP A 27 34.27 33.90 -35.28
C ASP A 27 33.88 34.11 -33.80
N LYS A 28 34.37 35.22 -33.25
CA LYS A 28 34.43 35.63 -31.83
C LYS A 28 33.12 35.56 -31.00
N MET A 29 33.28 35.03 -29.78
CA MET A 29 32.70 35.47 -28.48
C MET A 29 31.17 35.47 -28.19
N MET A 30 30.83 34.68 -27.16
CA MET A 30 29.84 34.95 -26.08
C MET A 30 28.32 34.99 -26.39
N LYS A 31 27.59 33.91 -26.06
CA LYS A 31 26.77 33.76 -24.81
C LYS A 31 25.70 32.65 -24.95
N LYS A 32 25.67 31.73 -23.97
CA LYS A 32 24.58 30.77 -23.66
C LYS A 32 24.38 29.71 -24.79
N LEU A 33 23.94 28.48 -24.54
CA LEU A 33 23.22 27.90 -23.40
C LEU A 33 23.75 26.45 -23.17
N LEU A 34 24.06 26.08 -21.93
CA LEU A 34 24.33 24.67 -21.57
C LEU A 34 22.99 23.97 -21.34
N ILE A 35 22.61 23.05 -22.23
CA ILE A 35 21.42 22.20 -22.01
C ILE A 35 21.89 20.92 -21.32
N SER A 36 21.59 20.86 -20.03
CA SER A 36 21.84 19.70 -19.17
C SER A 36 20.97 18.51 -19.61
N LEU A 37 21.58 17.35 -19.83
CA LEU A 37 20.82 16.08 -19.81
C LEU A 37 20.56 15.72 -18.35
N LEU A 38 19.37 16.07 -17.86
CA LEU A 38 18.91 15.68 -16.54
C LEU A 38 18.44 14.22 -16.59
N SER A 39 19.30 13.29 -16.17
CA SER A 39 18.96 11.88 -16.03
C SER A 39 17.85 11.71 -14.98
N VAL A 40 16.61 11.45 -15.44
CA VAL A 40 15.50 11.11 -14.53
C VAL A 40 15.74 9.71 -13.99
N ALA A 41 16.37 9.61 -12.82
CA ALA A 41 16.33 8.40 -12.02
C ALA A 41 14.88 8.17 -11.60
N ALA A 42 14.26 7.10 -12.12
CA ALA A 42 12.93 6.70 -11.67
C ALA A 42 13.04 6.17 -10.23
N LEU A 43 12.62 6.96 -9.25
CA LEU A 43 12.42 6.48 -7.89
C LEU A 43 11.18 5.56 -7.90
N SER A 44 11.41 4.26 -8.08
CA SER A 44 10.42 3.24 -7.78
C SER A 44 10.26 3.15 -6.26
N SER A 45 9.40 4.00 -5.70
CA SER A 45 9.00 3.93 -4.30
C SER A 45 8.16 2.68 -4.07
N ALA A 46 8.81 1.60 -3.62
CA ALA A 46 8.12 0.47 -3.02
C ALA A 46 7.49 0.95 -1.70
N ALA A 47 6.20 1.29 -1.79
CA ALA A 47 5.40 1.65 -0.63
C ALA A 47 5.15 0.35 0.16
N ASN A 48 5.76 0.24 1.34
CA ASN A 48 5.58 -0.90 2.23
C ASN A 48 4.37 -0.61 3.11
N ALA A 49 3.35 -1.47 3.09
CA ALA A 49 2.23 -1.38 4.02
C ALA A 49 2.75 -1.43 5.47
N ALA A 50 2.34 -0.46 6.29
CA ALA A 50 2.80 -0.36 7.66
C ALA A 50 1.92 -1.23 8.55
N THR A 51 2.51 -2.21 9.24
CA THR A 51 1.78 -3.16 10.11
C THR A 51 2.05 -2.88 11.59
N VAL A 52 1.00 -2.94 12.42
CA VAL A 52 1.09 -2.75 13.88
C VAL A 52 0.20 -3.77 14.58
N THR A 53 0.74 -4.45 15.59
CA THR A 53 -0.03 -5.35 16.46
C THR A 53 -0.37 -4.64 17.77
N PHE A 54 -1.66 -4.62 18.09
CA PHE A 54 -2.20 -4.16 19.36
C PHE A 54 -2.47 -5.37 20.25
N TYR A 55 -2.11 -5.26 21.53
CA TYR A 55 -2.42 -6.22 22.59
C TYR A 55 -3.42 -5.59 23.57
N ASP A 56 -3.99 -6.38 24.49
CA ASP A 56 -4.97 -5.95 25.50
C ASP A 56 -6.19 -5.23 24.87
N VAL A 57 -6.72 -5.85 23.81
CA VAL A 57 -7.68 -5.25 22.89
C VAL A 57 -9.05 -4.99 23.54
N THR A 58 -9.33 -3.72 23.81
CA THR A 58 -10.59 -3.23 24.40
C THR A 58 -11.13 -1.99 23.66
N GLN A 59 -12.43 -1.75 23.75
CA GLN A 59 -13.08 -0.54 23.22
C GLN A 59 -14.07 0.09 24.18
N ASN A 60 -14.11 1.42 24.19
CA ASN A 60 -15.12 2.19 24.90
C ASN A 60 -16.46 2.08 24.16
N VAL A 61 -17.53 1.76 24.90
CA VAL A 61 -18.90 1.71 24.36
C VAL A 61 -19.74 2.86 24.92
N PRO A 62 -20.04 3.89 24.12
CA PRO A 62 -21.01 4.94 24.50
C PRO A 62 -22.45 4.38 24.59
N PRO A 63 -23.29 4.87 25.53
CA PRO A 63 -22.99 5.85 26.57
C PRO A 63 -22.38 5.24 27.85
N ALA A 64 -22.20 3.92 27.91
CA ALA A 64 -21.74 3.20 29.10
C ALA A 64 -20.35 3.65 29.61
N SER A 65 -19.55 4.32 28.77
CA SER A 65 -18.30 5.02 29.13
C SER A 65 -17.22 4.13 29.76
N ASN A 66 -17.35 2.82 29.58
CA ASN A 66 -16.43 1.79 30.04
C ASN A 66 -15.77 1.11 28.85
N ASN A 67 -14.50 0.71 29.02
CA ASN A 67 -13.81 -0.17 28.09
C ASN A 67 -14.29 -1.62 28.31
N PHE A 68 -14.70 -2.28 27.23
CA PHE A 68 -15.06 -3.69 27.22
C PHE A 68 -14.11 -4.46 26.30
N SER A 69 -13.80 -5.71 26.66
CA SER A 69 -13.20 -6.66 25.72
C SER A 69 -14.13 -6.91 24.54
N ILE A 70 -13.57 -7.21 23.37
CA ILE A 70 -14.30 -7.20 22.10
C ILE A 70 -14.64 -8.63 21.66
N TRP A 71 -15.85 -8.86 21.13
CA TRP A 71 -16.19 -10.14 20.49
C TRP A 71 -15.25 -10.47 19.33
N ALA A 72 -14.70 -11.67 19.31
CA ALA A 72 -13.85 -12.12 18.22
C ALA A 72 -14.60 -12.23 16.89
N GLY A 73 -13.94 -11.84 15.81
CA GLY A 73 -14.48 -11.92 14.45
C GLY A 73 -13.88 -10.84 13.55
N ALA A 74 -13.69 -11.17 12.26
CA ALA A 74 -13.07 -10.28 11.28
C ALA A 74 -13.69 -8.87 11.26
N TYR A 75 -15.03 -8.76 11.34
CA TYR A 75 -15.72 -7.47 11.35
C TYR A 75 -15.40 -6.61 12.58
N ASN A 76 -15.25 -7.23 13.77
CA ASN A 76 -14.89 -6.51 14.99
C ASN A 76 -13.40 -6.14 15.01
N ALA A 77 -12.53 -7.02 14.50
CA ALA A 77 -11.09 -6.73 14.35
C ALA A 77 -10.87 -5.57 13.37
N TYR A 78 -11.54 -5.59 12.21
CA TYR A 78 -11.59 -4.47 11.27
C TYR A 78 -12.05 -3.17 11.96
N GLY A 79 -13.18 -3.21 12.68
CA GLY A 79 -13.69 -2.04 13.41
C GLY A 79 -12.72 -1.49 14.45
N TYR A 80 -11.93 -2.36 15.09
CA TYR A 80 -10.85 -1.94 15.99
C TYR A 80 -9.75 -1.21 15.24
N CYS A 81 -9.22 -1.78 14.16
CA CYS A 81 -8.19 -1.18 13.32
C CYS A 81 -8.63 0.18 12.75
N TYR A 82 -9.83 0.23 12.19
CA TYR A 82 -10.45 1.45 11.65
C TYR A 82 -10.48 2.59 12.69
N MET A 83 -10.91 2.31 13.92
CA MET A 83 -10.89 3.28 15.01
C MET A 83 -9.51 3.73 15.47
N LYS A 84 -8.45 2.98 15.17
CA LYS A 84 -7.06 3.34 15.45
C LYS A 84 -6.38 4.04 14.26
N GLY A 85 -7.09 4.27 13.15
CA GLY A 85 -6.57 4.92 11.95
C GLY A 85 -5.85 3.97 10.99
N PHE A 86 -6.28 2.70 10.93
CA PHE A 86 -5.75 1.68 10.03
C PHE A 86 -6.85 1.23 9.06
N ASP A 87 -6.45 0.86 7.84
CA ASP A 87 -7.40 0.52 6.77
C ASP A 87 -8.02 -0.87 6.94
N ASP A 88 -7.26 -1.83 7.47
CA ASP A 88 -7.73 -3.22 7.63
C ASP A 88 -7.08 -3.96 8.82
N ALA A 89 -7.68 -5.08 9.20
CA ALA A 89 -7.18 -6.06 10.17
C ALA A 89 -6.66 -7.31 9.46
N LEU A 90 -5.35 -7.51 9.45
CA LEU A 90 -4.69 -8.65 8.81
C LEU A 90 -4.92 -9.98 9.54
N THR A 91 -4.88 -9.95 10.88
CA THR A 91 -5.06 -11.13 11.73
C THR A 91 -5.39 -10.74 13.16
N TYR A 92 -5.91 -11.67 13.96
CA TYR A 92 -6.18 -11.49 15.37
C TYR A 92 -6.02 -12.80 16.15
N THR A 93 -5.59 -12.71 17.41
CA THR A 93 -5.64 -13.82 18.37
C THR A 93 -6.89 -13.71 19.23
N THR A 94 -7.28 -14.83 19.84
CA THR A 94 -8.45 -14.87 20.71
C THR A 94 -8.17 -15.58 22.03
N SER A 95 -8.71 -15.05 23.12
CA SER A 95 -8.77 -15.69 24.43
C SER A 95 -10.21 -16.08 24.79
N CYS A 96 -10.38 -16.88 25.85
CA CYS A 96 -11.69 -17.19 26.40
C CYS A 96 -12.12 -16.10 27.39
N GLY A 97 -13.24 -15.43 27.10
CA GLY A 97 -13.94 -14.61 28.07
C GLY A 97 -14.76 -15.46 29.06
N GLU A 98 -14.91 -14.95 30.29
CA GLU A 98 -15.75 -15.51 31.35
C GLU A 98 -17.23 -15.62 30.92
N ASP A 99 -17.96 -16.53 31.57
CA ASP A 99 -19.42 -16.64 31.41
C ASP A 99 -20.14 -15.41 32.00
N GLU A 100 -21.38 -15.16 31.56
CA GLU A 100 -22.25 -14.08 32.07
C GLU A 100 -21.71 -12.62 31.92
N MET A 101 -20.60 -12.41 31.23
CA MET A 101 -20.04 -11.07 30.99
C MET A 101 -20.68 -10.29 29.83
N SER A 102 -20.26 -9.02 29.73
CA SER A 102 -20.61 -8.11 28.64
C SER A 102 -19.37 -7.73 27.82
N PHE A 103 -19.54 -7.65 26.51
CA PHE A 103 -18.46 -7.45 25.55
C PHE A 103 -18.87 -6.43 24.48
N ALA A 104 -17.89 -5.78 23.84
CA ALA A 104 -18.13 -4.85 22.75
C ALA A 104 -18.38 -5.59 21.42
N GLU A 105 -19.39 -5.15 20.67
CA GLU A 105 -19.65 -5.56 19.29
C GLU A 105 -19.65 -4.29 18.41
N TYR A 106 -18.90 -4.31 17.32
CA TYR A 106 -18.84 -3.22 16.34
C TYR A 106 -20.15 -3.12 15.55
N LYS A 107 -20.55 -1.89 15.20
CA LYS A 107 -21.80 -1.60 14.47
C LYS A 107 -21.61 -0.74 13.22
N GLY A 108 -20.37 -0.56 12.77
CA GLY A 108 -20.04 0.20 11.58
C GLY A 108 -19.84 1.70 11.83
N GLY A 109 -19.01 2.32 10.99
CA GLY A 109 -18.56 3.70 11.18
C GLY A 109 -17.85 3.85 12.53
N ASN A 110 -18.31 4.77 13.38
CA ASN A 110 -17.69 5.05 14.68
C ASN A 110 -18.53 4.50 15.85
N LYS A 111 -19.25 3.38 15.65
CA LYS A 111 -20.25 2.86 16.60
C LYS A 111 -19.91 1.48 17.15
N TRP A 112 -20.08 1.35 18.46
CA TRP A 112 -20.03 0.08 19.21
C TRP A 112 -21.28 -0.08 20.05
N SER A 113 -21.61 -1.32 20.40
CA SER A 113 -22.69 -1.65 21.32
C SER A 113 -22.28 -2.77 22.26
N THR A 114 -22.76 -2.72 23.50
CA THR A 114 -22.56 -3.79 24.47
C THR A 114 -23.45 -4.98 24.14
N ARG A 115 -22.90 -6.19 24.23
CA ARG A 115 -23.61 -7.46 24.15
C ARG A 115 -23.26 -8.33 25.35
N SER A 116 -24.27 -8.86 26.03
CA SER A 116 -24.05 -9.95 26.98
C SER A 116 -23.76 -11.24 26.22
N SER A 117 -22.84 -12.05 26.73
CA SER A 117 -22.65 -13.45 26.29
C SER A 117 -23.84 -14.34 26.66
N GLY A 118 -24.52 -13.99 27.77
CA GLY A 118 -25.54 -14.80 28.41
C GLY A 118 -24.94 -15.97 29.21
N SER A 119 -25.75 -16.57 30.07
CA SER A 119 -25.37 -17.75 30.85
C SER A 119 -25.49 -19.01 29.99
N LYS A 120 -24.37 -19.53 29.49
CA LYS A 120 -24.32 -20.80 28.74
C LYS A 120 -23.15 -21.70 29.12
N ASN A 121 -22.33 -21.30 30.11
CA ASN A 121 -21.21 -22.06 30.65
C ASN A 121 -20.25 -22.58 29.55
N GLN A 122 -19.83 -21.68 28.66
CA GLN A 122 -18.95 -21.97 27.52
C GLN A 122 -17.88 -20.88 27.38
N CYS A 123 -16.75 -21.21 26.75
CA CYS A 123 -15.75 -20.22 26.36
C CYS A 123 -16.30 -19.30 25.26
N TYR A 124 -16.25 -17.99 25.52
CA TYR A 124 -16.64 -16.97 24.56
C TYR A 124 -15.39 -16.35 23.92
N PRO A 125 -15.20 -16.47 22.59
CA PRO A 125 -13.99 -15.98 21.96
C PRO A 125 -14.00 -14.45 21.90
N ILE A 126 -13.01 -13.83 22.54
CA ILE A 126 -12.78 -12.39 22.54
C ILE A 126 -11.45 -12.05 21.86
N LEU A 127 -11.33 -10.85 21.30
CA LEU A 127 -10.06 -10.37 20.73
C LEU A 127 -9.04 -10.15 21.85
N ASP A 128 -7.86 -10.72 21.66
CA ASP A 128 -6.73 -10.67 22.59
C ASP A 128 -5.63 -9.75 22.02
N SER A 129 -5.20 -10.03 20.79
CA SER A 129 -4.40 -9.14 19.96
C SER A 129 -5.01 -8.97 18.57
N VAL A 130 -4.76 -7.82 17.93
CA VAL A 130 -5.15 -7.54 16.54
C VAL A 130 -3.97 -6.92 15.81
N THR A 131 -3.62 -7.47 14.64
CA THR A 131 -2.64 -6.86 13.73
C THR A 131 -3.36 -6.09 12.65
N CYS A 132 -3.12 -4.78 12.63
CA CYS A 132 -3.68 -3.85 11.66
C CYS A 132 -2.66 -3.48 10.59
N SER A 133 -3.12 -3.07 9.42
CA SER A 133 -2.29 -2.49 8.36
C SER A 133 -2.80 -1.14 7.89
N ILE A 134 -1.88 -0.22 7.64
CA ILE A 134 -2.12 0.96 6.80
C ILE A 134 -1.65 0.59 5.40
N ASP A 135 -2.56 0.67 4.44
CA ASP A 135 -2.20 0.56 3.03
C ASP A 135 -1.46 1.84 2.65
N SER A 136 -0.16 1.70 2.40
CA SER A 136 0.79 2.78 2.13
C SER A 136 0.50 3.63 0.88
N PHE A 137 -0.68 3.46 0.28
CA PHE A 137 -1.19 4.20 -0.87
C PHE A 137 -2.11 5.37 -0.49
N ASP A 138 -2.66 5.43 0.73
CA ASP A 138 -3.40 6.63 1.18
C ASP A 138 -2.50 7.73 1.77
N MET A 139 -1.59 8.21 0.93
CA MET A 139 -1.05 9.57 1.03
C MET A 139 -1.72 10.46 -0.03
N ARG A 140 -3.05 10.35 -0.18
CA ARG A 140 -3.87 11.18 -1.09
C ARG A 140 -4.92 12.03 -0.41
N GLY A 141 -5.05 11.93 0.92
CA GLY A 141 -5.48 13.06 1.74
C GLY A 141 -4.51 14.25 1.58
N ASP A 142 -5.06 15.39 1.18
CA ASP A 142 -4.42 16.72 1.06
C ASP A 142 -3.20 16.94 0.16
N LYS A 143 -3.53 17.23 -1.11
CA LYS A 143 -2.78 18.21 -1.94
C LYS A 143 -3.64 19.36 -2.48
N ASN A 144 -4.86 19.55 -1.94
CA ASN A 144 -5.79 20.58 -2.44
C ASN A 144 -5.96 21.78 -1.50
N GLU A 145 -5.55 21.74 -0.22
CA GLU A 145 -5.59 22.92 0.66
C GLU A 145 -4.37 23.88 0.51
N LEU A 146 -3.82 24.03 -0.71
CA LEU A 146 -2.68 24.94 -0.97
C LEU A 146 -2.76 25.77 -2.28
N GLN A 147 -3.93 25.89 -2.91
CA GLN A 147 -4.13 26.75 -4.10
C GLN A 147 -5.35 27.69 -4.05
N ASN A 148 -5.76 28.15 -2.87
CA ASN A 148 -6.74 29.24 -2.76
C ASN A 148 -6.37 30.31 -1.70
N GLN A 149 -5.11 30.75 -1.74
CA GLN A 149 -4.63 32.00 -1.13
C GLN A 149 -3.60 32.69 -2.05
N GLN A 150 -4.07 33.13 -3.23
CA GLN A 150 -3.41 34.13 -4.08
C GLN A 150 -4.42 35.23 -4.42
#